data_AF-A0A7X1KPM9-F1
#
_entry.id   AF-A0A7X1KPM9-F1
#
_cell.length_a   1.000
_cell.length_b   1.000
_cell.length_c   1.000
_cell.angle_alpha   90.00
_cell.angle_beta   90.00
_cell.angle_gamma   90.00
#
_symmetry.space_group_name_H-M   'P 1'
#
loop_
_entity.id
_entity.type
_entity.pdbx_description
1 polymer ?
#
loop_
_entity_poly.entity_id
_entity_poly.type
_entity_poly.pdbx_seq_one_letter_code
_entity_poly.pdbx_strand_id
1 'polypeptide(L)'
;MFRTRTPKAAAALLIVLAAALGACLLTPGRFTSSLDLRRDGTFRFAYQGEIHMLALTKLAQMGSKPKVFEPDTCYNDEAKERPCTAEELADQKKAFEERLKQSGPKDKAEAEQMKALLGGIDPSNPQAAEEMAARLRRQAGWKSVVYKGDGLFVVDYAIAGRLDHDFVFPTVERLPLANAFVQVSRRNDGTVRIDAPGFSAQSGAGNPMGMALAGMAGAMSKAGKGGKDGADLPGNPFGPFEGTFTLTTDGAIIANNTDEGPQPGTTGPMLTWAVNPRNPAPTALVRLGN
;
A
#
# COMPACT_ATOMS: atom_id res chain seq x y z
N MET A 1 -19.20 -1.30 47.58
CA MET A 1 -17.93 -1.13 46.83
C MET A 1 -18.20 -1.35 45.35
N PHE A 2 -18.23 -0.28 44.56
CA PHE A 2 -18.43 -0.35 43.11
C PHE A 2 -17.09 -0.68 42.44
N ARG A 3 -17.04 -1.81 41.71
CA ARG A 3 -15.87 -2.26 40.95
C ARG A 3 -15.83 -1.47 39.64
N THR A 4 -14.93 -0.50 39.54
CA THR A 4 -14.71 0.31 38.34
C THR A 4 -14.10 -0.57 37.24
N ARG A 5 -14.85 -0.81 36.15
CA ARG A 5 -14.32 -1.41 34.92
C ARG A 5 -13.37 -0.39 34.27
N THR A 6 -12.09 -0.74 34.13
CA THR A 6 -11.05 0.15 33.60
C THR A 6 -11.18 0.34 32.07
N PRO A 7 -10.91 1.55 31.53
CA PRO A 7 -11.15 1.93 30.13
C PRO A 7 -10.11 1.38 29.12
N LYS A 8 -9.22 0.46 29.53
CA LYS A 8 -8.04 0.07 28.73
C LYS A 8 -8.37 -0.78 27.49
N ALA A 9 -9.50 -1.49 27.50
CA ALA A 9 -9.98 -2.24 26.33
C ALA A 9 -10.41 -1.32 25.18
N ALA A 10 -10.90 -0.11 25.48
CA ALA A 10 -11.32 0.85 24.46
C ALA A 10 -10.13 1.48 23.72
N ALA A 11 -9.00 1.69 24.42
CA ALA A 11 -7.80 2.30 23.84
C ALA A 11 -7.06 1.36 22.86
N ALA A 12 -6.97 0.07 23.17
CA ALA A 12 -6.33 -0.92 22.28
C ALA A 12 -7.14 -1.14 20.98
N LEU A 13 -8.47 -1.15 21.08
CA LEU A 13 -9.36 -1.29 19.93
C LEU A 13 -9.25 -0.09 18.97
N LEU A 14 -9.10 1.12 19.49
CA LEU A 14 -8.93 2.34 18.69
C LEU A 14 -7.61 2.36 17.90
N ILE A 15 -6.52 1.81 18.44
CA ILE A 15 -5.22 1.74 17.75
C ILE A 15 -5.26 0.72 16.60
N VAL A 16 -5.90 -0.44 16.80
CA VAL A 16 -6.06 -1.46 15.75
C VAL A 16 -6.99 -0.95 14.64
N LEU A 17 -8.08 -0.26 15.00
CA LEU A 17 -8.99 0.33 14.01
C LEU A 17 -8.30 1.44 13.20
N ALA A 18 -7.50 2.29 13.85
CA ALA A 18 -6.70 3.31 13.18
C ALA A 18 -5.68 2.71 12.21
N ALA A 19 -4.99 1.63 12.59
CA ALA A 19 -4.04 0.92 11.72
C ALA A 19 -4.68 0.30 10.47
N ALA A 20 -5.95 -0.13 10.55
CA ALA A 20 -6.67 -0.72 9.43
C ALA A 20 -7.08 0.30 8.34
N LEU A 21 -7.20 1.58 8.68
CA LEU A 21 -7.66 2.63 7.75
C LEU A 21 -6.60 3.09 6.74
N GLY A 22 -5.36 2.63 6.85
CA GLY A 22 -4.21 3.15 6.08
C GLY A 22 -3.35 2.11 5.37
N ALA A 23 -3.83 0.90 5.09
CA ALA A 23 -3.04 -0.01 4.28
C ALA A 23 -3.03 0.47 2.81
N CYS A 24 -1.89 0.96 2.31
CA CYS A 24 -1.65 1.05 0.87
C CYS A 24 -1.67 -0.38 0.32
N LEU A 25 -2.79 -0.75 -0.30
CA LEU A 25 -3.02 -2.10 -0.81
C LEU A 25 -2.04 -2.46 -1.92
N LEU A 26 -1.67 -1.46 -2.73
CA LEU A 26 -0.80 -1.59 -3.88
C LEU A 26 0.49 -0.81 -3.62
N THR A 27 1.63 -1.43 -3.91
CA THR A 27 2.95 -0.78 -3.81
C THR A 27 3.74 -1.08 -5.08
N PRO A 28 4.35 -0.10 -5.76
CA PRO A 28 5.19 -0.38 -6.92
C PRO A 28 6.51 -1.03 -6.48
N GLY A 29 7.03 -1.96 -7.28
CA GLY A 29 8.36 -2.55 -7.12
C GLY A 29 9.36 -1.88 -8.06
N ARG A 30 10.07 -2.65 -8.90
CA ARG A 30 10.85 -2.10 -10.03
C ARG A 30 9.96 -1.69 -11.18
N PHE A 31 10.11 -0.46 -11.69
CA PHE A 31 9.30 -0.03 -12.83
C PHE A 31 9.89 1.09 -13.68
N THR A 32 9.35 1.23 -14.88
CA THR A 32 9.45 2.42 -15.72
C THR A 32 8.04 2.92 -16.01
N SER A 33 7.80 4.20 -15.77
CA SER A 33 6.52 4.85 -15.98
C SER A 33 6.70 6.12 -16.80
N SER A 34 5.78 6.40 -17.72
CA SER A 34 5.79 7.62 -18.52
C SER A 34 4.40 8.20 -18.71
N LEU A 35 4.34 9.53 -18.71
CA LEU A 35 3.19 10.33 -19.08
C LEU A 35 3.60 11.28 -20.19
N ASP A 36 2.98 11.12 -21.35
CA ASP A 36 3.01 12.08 -22.44
C ASP A 36 1.72 12.91 -22.35
N LEU A 37 1.85 14.22 -22.12
CA LEU A 37 0.72 15.15 -22.04
C LEU A 37 0.88 16.24 -23.09
N ARG A 38 -0.06 16.32 -24.02
CA ARG A 38 -0.04 17.31 -25.10
C ARG A 38 -0.87 18.53 -24.76
N ARG A 39 -0.49 19.67 -25.33
CA ARG A 39 -1.14 20.98 -25.15
C ARG A 39 -2.60 20.95 -25.55
N ASP A 40 -3.00 20.08 -26.47
CA ASP A 40 -4.39 19.92 -26.90
C ASP A 40 -5.21 19.03 -25.95
N GLY A 41 -4.60 18.54 -24.86
CA GLY A 41 -5.21 17.62 -23.89
C GLY A 41 -5.11 16.15 -24.28
N THR A 42 -4.49 15.79 -25.41
CA THR A 42 -4.20 14.39 -25.72
C THR A 42 -3.15 13.87 -24.75
N PHE A 43 -3.32 12.65 -24.22
CA PHE A 43 -2.33 12.05 -23.32
C PHE A 43 -2.07 10.58 -23.64
N ARG A 44 -0.90 10.10 -23.22
CA ARG A 44 -0.54 8.68 -23.18
C ARG A 44 0.12 8.40 -21.84
N PHE A 45 -0.36 7.39 -21.13
CA PHE A 45 0.26 6.91 -19.92
C PHE A 45 0.72 5.46 -20.11
N ALA A 46 1.93 5.14 -19.66
CA ALA A 46 2.45 3.79 -19.66
C ALA A 46 3.12 3.47 -18.33
N TYR A 47 2.94 2.23 -17.87
CA TYR A 47 3.61 1.68 -16.70
C TYR A 47 4.02 0.25 -17.00
N GLN A 48 5.32 -0.03 -16.92
CA GLN A 48 5.87 -1.36 -17.08
C GLN A 48 6.73 -1.70 -15.87
N GLY A 49 6.40 -2.78 -15.18
CA GLY A 49 7.14 -3.14 -13.97
C GLY A 49 6.35 -4.00 -12.99
N GLU A 50 6.75 -3.91 -11.74
CA GLU A 50 6.30 -4.73 -10.63
C GLU A 50 5.23 -3.98 -9.80
N ILE A 51 4.14 -4.67 -9.47
CA ILE A 51 3.13 -4.21 -8.52
C ILE A 51 2.98 -5.29 -7.43
N HIS A 52 3.18 -4.90 -6.18
CA HIS A 52 2.99 -5.73 -5.02
C HIS A 52 1.61 -5.51 -4.39
N MET A 53 0.90 -6.61 -4.12
CA MET A 53 -0.37 -6.64 -3.38
C MET A 53 -0.20 -7.43 -2.07
N LEU A 54 0.52 -6.83 -1.12
CA LEU A 54 0.98 -7.52 0.09
C LEU A 54 -0.12 -7.87 1.08
N ALA A 55 -1.26 -7.18 1.02
CA ALA A 55 -2.39 -7.50 1.87
C ALA A 55 -2.86 -8.94 1.64
N LEU A 56 -2.93 -9.41 0.39
CA LEU A 56 -3.42 -10.75 0.08
C LEU A 56 -2.54 -11.83 0.70
N THR A 57 -1.22 -11.73 0.53
CA THR A 57 -0.26 -12.74 1.04
C THR A 57 -0.21 -12.76 2.56
N LYS A 58 -0.14 -11.61 3.23
CA LYS A 58 -0.10 -11.56 4.70
C LYS A 58 -1.43 -11.96 5.33
N LEU A 59 -2.57 -11.57 4.74
CA LEU A 59 -3.89 -11.96 5.23
C LEU A 59 -4.12 -13.47 5.06
N ALA A 60 -3.69 -14.06 3.93
CA ALA A 60 -3.71 -15.51 3.73
C ALA A 60 -2.93 -16.25 4.82
N GLN A 61 -1.73 -15.75 5.15
CA GLN A 61 -0.89 -16.32 6.21
C GLN A 61 -1.48 -16.15 7.61
N MET A 62 -2.18 -15.04 7.88
CA MET A 62 -2.85 -14.83 9.17
C MET A 62 -4.06 -15.75 9.36
N GLY A 63 -4.83 -16.02 8.30
CA GLY A 63 -5.98 -16.95 8.34
C GLY A 63 -5.59 -18.43 8.44
N SER A 64 -4.34 -18.77 8.09
CA SER A 64 -3.85 -20.16 8.01
C SER A 64 -3.09 -20.62 9.25
N LYS A 65 -2.77 -19.74 10.21
CA LYS A 65 -2.02 -20.13 11.41
C LYS A 65 -2.93 -20.85 12.42
N PRO A 66 -2.56 -22.06 12.89
CA PRO A 66 -3.32 -22.74 13.93
C PRO A 66 -3.30 -21.88 15.20
N LYS A 67 -4.48 -21.67 15.80
CA LYS A 67 -4.62 -20.97 17.07
C LYS A 67 -4.06 -21.88 18.16
N VAL A 68 -2.79 -21.65 18.56
CA VAL A 68 -2.13 -22.35 19.68
C VAL A 68 -2.25 -21.48 20.94
N PHE A 69 -2.41 -22.13 22.10
CA PHE A 69 -2.40 -21.41 23.37
C PHE A 69 -0.98 -20.90 23.68
N GLU A 70 -0.79 -19.59 23.62
CA GLU A 70 0.37 -18.91 24.15
C GLU A 70 -0.06 -18.14 25.41
N PRO A 71 0.56 -18.40 26.59
CA PRO A 71 0.19 -17.70 27.81
C PRO A 71 0.58 -16.22 27.74
N ASP A 72 -0.34 -15.34 28.11
CA ASP A 72 -0.08 -13.90 28.21
C ASP A 72 0.89 -13.63 29.38
N THR A 73 1.72 -12.59 29.26
CA THR A 73 2.61 -12.15 30.34
C THR A 73 1.81 -11.73 31.58
N CYS A 74 2.15 -12.32 32.73
CA CYS A 74 1.54 -11.95 34.00
C CYS A 74 2.35 -10.85 34.69
N TYR A 75 1.64 -9.94 35.35
CA TYR A 75 2.25 -8.81 36.05
C TYR A 75 1.94 -8.89 37.55
N ASN A 76 2.81 -8.34 38.38
CA ASN A 76 2.54 -8.11 39.80
C ASN A 76 1.78 -6.79 40.02
N ASP A 77 1.48 -6.46 41.28
CA ASP A 77 0.75 -5.23 41.65
C ASP A 77 1.51 -3.93 41.32
N GLU A 78 2.81 -4.04 41.02
CA GLU A 78 3.69 -2.95 40.60
C GLU A 78 3.86 -2.90 39.08
N ALA A 79 3.06 -3.66 38.33
CA ALA A 79 3.13 -3.81 36.86
C ALA A 79 4.48 -4.32 36.33
N LYS A 80 5.24 -5.07 37.13
CA LYS A 80 6.44 -5.79 36.69
C LYS A 80 6.09 -7.17 36.19
N GLU A 81 6.75 -7.59 35.11
CA GLU A 81 6.61 -8.92 34.54
C GLU A 81 7.02 -9.98 35.56
N ARG A 82 6.21 -11.04 35.67
CA ARG A 82 6.48 -12.19 36.52
C ARG A 82 5.94 -13.47 35.89
N PRO A 83 6.41 -14.64 36.34
CA PRO A 83 5.78 -15.90 36.00
C PRO A 83 4.30 -15.92 36.40
N CYS A 84 3.45 -16.44 35.52
CA CYS A 84 2.05 -16.67 35.83
C CYS A 84 1.89 -17.77 36.89
N THR A 85 0.90 -17.62 37.77
CA THR A 85 0.53 -18.70 38.68
C THR A 85 -0.23 -19.80 37.93
N ALA A 86 -0.35 -20.98 38.54
CA ALA A 86 -1.10 -22.09 37.96
C ALA A 86 -2.59 -21.76 37.74
N GLU A 87 -3.19 -20.97 38.65
CA GLU A 87 -4.57 -20.50 38.55
C GLU A 87 -4.75 -19.52 37.38
N GLU A 88 -3.82 -18.56 37.22
CA GLU A 88 -3.83 -17.61 36.12
C GLU A 88 -3.67 -18.31 34.76
N LEU A 89 -2.79 -19.32 34.68
CA LEU A 89 -2.65 -20.14 33.48
C LEU A 89 -3.89 -20.97 33.18
N ALA A 90 -4.57 -21.48 34.21
CA ALA A 90 -5.83 -22.22 34.05
C ALA A 90 -6.96 -21.29 33.54
N ASP A 91 -7.07 -20.09 34.09
CA ASP A 91 -8.02 -19.07 33.65
C ASP A 91 -7.73 -18.60 32.22
N GLN A 92 -6.45 -18.38 31.88
CA GLN A 92 -6.05 -18.03 30.52
C GLN A 92 -6.39 -19.14 29.51
N LYS A 93 -6.17 -20.41 29.87
CA LYS A 93 -6.55 -21.57 29.04
C LYS A 93 -8.05 -21.67 28.85
N LYS A 94 -8.83 -21.50 29.92
CA LYS A 94 -10.30 -21.53 29.85
C LYS A 94 -10.83 -20.38 28.98
N ALA A 95 -10.29 -19.17 29.15
CA ALA A 95 -10.63 -18.04 28.29
C ALA A 95 -10.22 -18.28 26.82
N PHE A 96 -9.08 -18.95 26.58
CA PHE A 96 -8.65 -19.35 25.24
C PHE A 96 -9.60 -20.37 24.61
N GLU A 97 -10.04 -21.39 25.35
CA GLU A 97 -11.03 -22.37 24.87
C GLU A 97 -12.40 -21.74 24.59
N GLU A 98 -12.84 -20.80 25.43
CA GLU A 98 -14.07 -20.03 25.19
C GLU A 98 -13.93 -19.15 23.93
N ARG A 99 -12.77 -18.52 23.72
CA ARG A 99 -12.47 -17.79 22.48
C ARG A 99 -12.48 -18.71 21.26
N LEU A 100 -11.90 -19.92 21.35
CA LEU A 100 -11.95 -20.92 20.28
C LEU A 100 -13.38 -21.35 19.93
N LYS A 101 -14.25 -21.55 20.93
CA LYS A 101 -15.66 -21.91 20.72
C LYS A 101 -16.44 -20.78 20.02
N GLN A 102 -16.11 -19.53 20.32
CA GLN A 102 -16.72 -18.35 19.68
C GLN A 102 -16.05 -17.95 18.37
N SER A 103 -14.89 -18.53 18.02
CA SER A 103 -14.13 -18.08 16.88
C SER A 103 -14.75 -18.53 15.57
N GLY A 104 -15.32 -19.74 15.47
CA GLY A 104 -15.90 -20.23 14.21
C GLY A 104 -16.89 -19.27 13.53
N PRO A 105 -17.93 -18.75 14.23
CA PRO A 105 -18.86 -17.78 13.66
C PRO A 105 -18.25 -16.39 13.41
N LYS A 106 -17.38 -15.91 14.29
CA LYS A 106 -16.72 -14.60 14.16
C LYS A 106 -15.71 -14.58 13.03
N ASP A 107 -14.85 -15.60 12.94
CA ASP A 107 -13.86 -15.79 11.89
C ASP A 107 -14.54 -15.83 10.51
N LYS A 108 -15.71 -16.48 10.39
CA LYS A 108 -16.51 -16.49 9.14
C LYS A 108 -17.05 -15.11 8.78
N ALA A 109 -17.60 -14.37 9.74
CA ALA A 109 -18.13 -13.03 9.49
C ALA A 109 -17.01 -12.05 9.09
N GLU A 110 -15.86 -12.12 9.78
CA GLU A 110 -14.67 -11.32 9.46
C GLU A 110 -14.08 -11.69 8.10
N ALA A 111 -14.04 -12.97 7.75
CA ALA A 111 -13.58 -13.43 6.43
C ALA A 111 -14.48 -12.93 5.29
N GLU A 112 -15.81 -12.99 5.45
CA GLU A 112 -16.75 -12.47 4.44
C GLU A 112 -16.67 -10.94 4.31
N GLN A 113 -16.52 -10.23 5.43
CA GLN A 113 -16.32 -8.78 5.41
C GLN A 113 -15.00 -8.41 4.71
N MET A 114 -13.92 -9.14 5.00
CA MET A 114 -12.61 -8.94 4.36
C MET A 114 -12.68 -9.21 2.86
N LYS A 115 -13.33 -10.31 2.47
CA LYS A 115 -13.58 -10.65 1.07
C LYS A 115 -14.33 -9.53 0.35
N ALA A 116 -15.35 -8.95 0.97
CA ALA A 116 -16.07 -7.81 0.41
C ALA A 116 -15.17 -6.58 0.20
N LEU A 117 -14.32 -6.25 1.18
CA LEU A 117 -13.36 -5.14 1.08
C LEU A 117 -12.30 -5.37 -0.02
N LEU A 118 -11.92 -6.63 -0.27
CA LEU A 118 -11.00 -7.05 -1.32
C LEU A 118 -11.69 -7.29 -2.67
N GLY A 119 -12.89 -6.75 -2.88
CA GLY A 119 -13.60 -6.86 -4.15
C GLY A 119 -14.10 -8.27 -4.49
N GLY A 120 -14.45 -9.03 -3.47
CA GLY A 120 -14.92 -10.41 -3.59
C GLY A 120 -13.81 -11.45 -3.72
N ILE A 121 -12.55 -11.07 -3.48
CA ILE A 121 -11.39 -11.97 -3.56
C ILE A 121 -11.15 -12.60 -2.19
N ASP A 122 -11.10 -13.94 -2.17
CA ASP A 122 -10.75 -14.70 -0.97
C ASP A 122 -9.23 -14.84 -0.88
N PRO A 123 -8.55 -14.16 0.08
CA PRO A 123 -7.09 -14.23 0.19
C PRO A 123 -6.58 -15.62 0.55
N SER A 124 -7.40 -16.50 1.12
CA SER A 124 -7.02 -17.88 1.46
C SER A 124 -7.07 -18.84 0.26
N ASN A 125 -7.73 -18.44 -0.84
CA ASN A 125 -7.79 -19.25 -2.05
C ASN A 125 -6.48 -19.14 -2.84
N PRO A 126 -5.77 -20.25 -3.13
CA PRO A 126 -4.53 -20.21 -3.92
C PRO A 126 -4.71 -19.65 -5.34
N GLN A 127 -5.94 -19.63 -5.89
CA GLN A 127 -6.23 -19.07 -7.21
C GLN A 127 -6.56 -17.57 -7.20
N ALA A 128 -6.69 -16.95 -6.02
CA ALA A 128 -7.09 -15.55 -5.88
C ALA A 128 -6.18 -14.57 -6.63
N ALA A 129 -4.88 -14.85 -6.66
CA ALA A 129 -3.91 -14.03 -7.38
C ALA A 129 -4.12 -14.08 -8.90
N GLU A 130 -4.41 -15.26 -9.47
CA GLU A 130 -4.70 -15.37 -10.90
C GLU A 130 -6.07 -14.80 -11.25
N GLU A 131 -7.08 -14.94 -10.38
CA GLU A 131 -8.36 -14.25 -10.55
C GLU A 131 -8.19 -12.73 -10.59
N MET A 132 -7.33 -12.18 -9.71
CA MET A 132 -7.00 -10.76 -9.72
C MET A 132 -6.31 -10.36 -11.03
N ALA A 133 -5.31 -11.13 -11.47
CA ALA A 133 -4.63 -10.86 -12.74
C ALA A 133 -5.61 -10.90 -13.92
N ALA A 134 -6.49 -11.91 -13.96
CA ALA A 134 -7.51 -12.04 -14.98
C ALA A 134 -8.53 -10.89 -14.95
N ARG A 135 -8.89 -10.36 -13.78
CA ARG A 135 -9.75 -9.17 -13.63
C ARG A 135 -9.07 -7.92 -14.19
N LEU A 136 -7.81 -7.68 -13.83
CA LEU A 136 -7.04 -6.54 -14.34
C LEU A 136 -6.94 -6.57 -15.87
N ARG A 137 -6.61 -7.73 -16.45
CA ARG A 137 -6.51 -7.91 -17.92
C ARG A 137 -7.81 -7.60 -18.68
N ARG A 138 -8.98 -7.56 -18.01
CA ARG A 138 -10.25 -7.17 -18.65
C ARG A 138 -10.43 -5.65 -18.74
N GLN A 139 -9.74 -4.87 -17.92
CA GLN A 139 -9.84 -3.41 -17.95
C GLN A 139 -8.96 -2.84 -19.06
N ALA A 140 -9.43 -1.78 -19.71
CA ALA A 140 -8.70 -1.11 -20.78
C ALA A 140 -7.32 -0.64 -20.29
N GLY A 141 -6.31 -0.82 -21.14
CA GLY A 141 -4.93 -0.42 -20.91
C GLY A 141 -4.03 -1.52 -20.32
N TRP A 142 -4.57 -2.54 -19.65
CA TRP A 142 -3.79 -3.68 -19.16
C TRP A 142 -3.43 -4.63 -20.30
N LYS A 143 -2.22 -4.50 -20.86
CA LYS A 143 -1.73 -5.38 -21.93
C LYS A 143 -1.27 -6.73 -21.41
N SER A 144 -0.58 -6.73 -20.26
CA SER A 144 -0.19 -7.95 -19.57
C SER A 144 -0.21 -7.75 -18.06
N VAL A 145 -0.54 -8.83 -17.36
CA VAL A 145 -0.46 -8.95 -15.90
C VAL A 145 -0.02 -10.37 -15.64
N VAL A 146 1.09 -10.59 -14.94
CA VAL A 146 1.62 -11.94 -14.70
C VAL A 146 1.92 -12.07 -13.22
N TYR A 147 1.25 -13.01 -12.55
CA TYR A 147 1.53 -13.31 -11.16
C TYR A 147 2.88 -14.06 -11.04
N LYS A 148 3.76 -13.58 -10.17
CA LYS A 148 5.10 -14.15 -9.94
C LYS A 148 5.27 -14.82 -8.58
N GLY A 149 4.20 -14.91 -7.79
CA GLY A 149 4.26 -15.40 -6.40
C GLY A 149 4.32 -14.26 -5.39
N ASP A 150 4.07 -14.57 -4.11
CA ASP A 150 4.20 -13.65 -2.97
C ASP A 150 3.48 -12.28 -3.11
N GLY A 151 2.38 -12.25 -3.86
CA GLY A 151 1.63 -11.01 -4.13
C GLY A 151 2.29 -10.09 -5.17
N LEU A 152 3.34 -10.53 -5.86
CA LEU A 152 4.01 -9.80 -6.92
C LEU A 152 3.35 -10.04 -8.28
N PHE A 153 3.04 -8.96 -8.98
CA PHE A 153 2.55 -8.95 -10.34
C PHE A 153 3.51 -8.17 -11.23
N VAL A 154 3.92 -8.77 -12.34
CA VAL A 154 4.66 -8.06 -13.41
C VAL A 154 3.64 -7.64 -14.45
N VAL A 155 3.62 -6.35 -14.75
CA VAL A 155 2.57 -5.72 -15.57
C VAL A 155 3.15 -4.93 -16.73
N ASP A 156 2.36 -4.86 -17.81
CA ASP A 156 2.50 -3.89 -18.89
C ASP A 156 1.14 -3.20 -19.04
N TYR A 157 1.09 -1.93 -18.70
CA TYR A 157 -0.06 -1.06 -18.83
C TYR A 157 0.27 0.07 -19.80
N ALA A 158 -0.60 0.33 -20.77
CA ALA A 158 -0.57 1.57 -21.51
C ALA A 158 -1.97 1.99 -21.98
N ILE A 159 -2.31 3.26 -21.78
CA ILE A 159 -3.55 3.85 -22.23
C ILE A 159 -3.28 5.19 -22.91
N ALA A 160 -4.11 5.54 -23.87
CA ALA A 160 -4.08 6.82 -24.55
C ALA A 160 -5.50 7.36 -24.67
N GLY A 161 -5.63 8.68 -24.65
CA GLY A 161 -6.94 9.32 -24.76
C GLY A 161 -6.83 10.83 -24.79
N ARG A 162 -7.97 11.49 -24.55
CA ARG A 162 -8.03 12.91 -24.26
C ARG A 162 -8.31 13.08 -22.78
N LEU A 163 -7.62 14.01 -22.14
CA LEU A 163 -7.82 14.35 -20.73
C LEU A 163 -9.04 15.27 -20.62
N ASP A 164 -10.23 14.71 -20.83
CA ASP A 164 -11.53 15.36 -20.61
C ASP A 164 -12.02 15.17 -19.17
N HIS A 165 -11.59 14.09 -18.52
CA HIS A 165 -11.77 13.78 -17.10
C HIS A 165 -10.41 13.55 -16.44
N ASP A 166 -10.42 13.53 -15.10
CA ASP A 166 -9.25 13.16 -14.32
C ASP A 166 -8.82 11.72 -14.61
N PHE A 167 -7.52 11.49 -14.62
CA PHE A 167 -6.93 10.16 -14.80
C PHE A 167 -6.23 9.71 -13.52
N VAL A 168 -6.49 8.48 -13.12
CA VAL A 168 -5.88 7.86 -11.94
C VAL A 168 -5.35 6.49 -12.33
N PHE A 169 -4.13 6.17 -11.89
CA PHE A 169 -3.51 4.87 -12.08
C PHE A 169 -2.94 4.33 -10.77
N PRO A 170 -3.11 3.03 -10.46
CA PRO A 170 -4.04 2.12 -11.13
C PRO A 170 -5.48 2.36 -10.69
N THR A 171 -6.43 2.01 -11.56
CA THR A 171 -7.82 1.74 -11.17
C THR A 171 -8.05 0.24 -11.21
N VAL A 172 -8.74 -0.28 -10.20
CA VAL A 172 -9.04 -1.71 -10.09
C VAL A 172 -10.52 -1.88 -9.83
N GLU A 173 -11.21 -2.53 -10.78
CA GLU A 173 -12.63 -2.79 -10.69
C GLU A 173 -12.98 -3.52 -9.39
N ARG A 174 -13.99 -3.00 -8.66
CA ARG A 174 -14.49 -3.56 -7.39
C ARG A 174 -13.49 -3.55 -6.24
N LEU A 175 -12.37 -2.83 -6.33
CA LEU A 175 -11.38 -2.73 -5.25
C LEU A 175 -11.31 -1.30 -4.71
N PRO A 176 -12.27 -0.87 -3.87
CA PRO A 176 -12.42 0.53 -3.46
C PRO A 176 -11.28 1.05 -2.57
N LEU A 177 -10.48 0.16 -2.00
CA LEU A 177 -9.35 0.50 -1.13
C LEU A 177 -8.02 0.59 -1.89
N ALA A 178 -8.01 0.46 -3.21
CA ALA A 178 -6.80 0.59 -4.01
C ALA A 178 -6.30 2.04 -3.98
N ASN A 179 -5.06 2.24 -3.52
CA ASN A 179 -4.39 3.54 -3.57
C ASN A 179 -3.88 3.85 -4.99
N ALA A 180 -3.81 5.15 -5.31
CA ALA A 180 -3.26 5.63 -6.57
C ALA A 180 -1.73 5.72 -6.54
N PHE A 181 -1.11 5.35 -7.66
CA PHE A 181 0.30 5.63 -7.95
C PHE A 181 0.45 7.00 -8.61
N VAL A 182 -0.40 7.30 -9.59
CA VAL A 182 -0.41 8.56 -10.34
C VAL A 182 -1.84 9.10 -10.40
N GLN A 183 -1.98 10.41 -10.20
CA GLN A 183 -3.21 11.18 -10.34
C GLN A 183 -2.92 12.36 -11.26
N VAL A 184 -3.79 12.56 -12.24
CA VAL A 184 -3.72 13.64 -13.23
C VAL A 184 -5.06 14.34 -13.21
N SER A 185 -5.10 15.53 -12.59
CA SER A 185 -6.32 16.32 -12.44
C SER A 185 -6.33 17.53 -13.34
N ARG A 186 -7.35 17.63 -14.19
CA ARG A 186 -7.54 18.78 -15.08
C ARG A 186 -8.37 19.85 -14.37
N ARG A 187 -7.91 21.09 -14.43
CA ARG A 187 -8.60 22.25 -13.86
C ARG A 187 -9.31 23.05 -14.93
N ASN A 188 -10.35 23.77 -14.51
CA ASN A 188 -11.14 24.64 -15.39
C ASN A 188 -10.34 25.83 -15.95
N ASP A 189 -9.21 26.18 -15.33
CA ASP A 189 -8.29 27.22 -15.80
C ASP A 189 -7.30 26.75 -16.89
N GLY A 190 -7.47 25.52 -17.39
CA GLY A 190 -6.61 24.93 -18.42
C GLY A 190 -5.28 24.37 -17.88
N THR A 191 -5.07 24.34 -16.57
CA THR A 191 -3.92 23.65 -15.98
C THR A 191 -4.24 22.21 -15.62
N VAL A 192 -3.22 21.37 -15.67
CA VAL A 192 -3.26 19.95 -15.31
C VAL A 192 -2.24 19.73 -14.20
N ARG A 193 -2.72 19.23 -13.07
CA ARG A 193 -1.88 18.85 -11.94
C ARG A 193 -1.57 17.36 -12.04
N ILE A 194 -0.29 17.03 -11.97
CA ILE A 194 0.23 15.67 -11.93
C ILE A 194 0.79 15.45 -10.53
N ASP A 195 0.22 14.49 -9.80
CA ASP A 195 0.72 14.02 -8.52
C ASP A 195 0.98 12.52 -8.61
N ALA A 196 2.18 12.06 -8.23
CA ALA A 196 2.51 10.64 -8.22
C ALA A 196 2.76 10.12 -6.79
N PRO A 197 1.75 10.11 -5.90
CA PRO A 197 1.96 9.81 -4.50
C PRO A 197 2.56 8.41 -4.29
N GLY A 198 2.09 7.39 -5.00
CA GLY A 198 2.61 6.02 -4.86
C GLY A 198 4.06 5.84 -5.31
N PHE A 199 4.67 6.86 -5.93
CA PHE A 199 6.09 6.90 -6.27
C PHE A 199 6.94 7.57 -5.17
N SER A 200 6.52 7.47 -3.91
CA SER A 200 7.33 7.83 -2.75
C SER A 200 7.15 6.83 -1.61
N ALA A 201 8.21 6.55 -0.86
CA ALA A 201 8.08 5.76 0.39
C ALA A 201 7.22 6.49 1.44
N GLN A 202 7.14 7.83 1.37
CA GLN A 202 6.31 8.64 2.26
C GLN A 202 4.81 8.47 2.04
N SER A 203 4.36 8.02 0.87
CA SER A 203 2.96 7.66 0.66
C SER A 203 2.48 6.52 1.55
N GLY A 204 3.40 5.67 2.04
CA GLY A 204 3.13 4.74 3.14
C GLY A 204 3.24 5.37 4.53
N ALA A 205 4.12 6.38 4.70
CA ALA A 205 4.41 7.02 5.99
C ALA A 205 3.30 7.96 6.51
N GLY A 206 2.45 8.47 5.62
CA GLY A 206 1.22 9.19 6.00
C GLY A 206 0.16 8.28 6.63
N ASN A 207 0.34 6.96 6.53
CA ASN A 207 -0.62 5.98 7.00
C ASN A 207 -0.14 5.26 8.28
N PRO A 208 -1.06 4.92 9.20
CA PRO A 208 -0.72 4.34 10.50
C PRO A 208 0.04 3.01 10.44
N MET A 209 -0.09 2.23 9.36
CA MET A 209 0.73 1.02 9.15
C MET A 209 2.18 1.35 8.74
N GLY A 210 2.41 2.40 7.94
CA GLY A 210 3.76 2.87 7.63
C GLY A 210 4.41 3.60 8.80
N MET A 211 3.64 4.29 9.64
CA MET A 211 4.13 4.78 10.94
C MET A 211 4.51 3.64 11.89
N ALA A 212 3.71 2.58 11.97
CA ALA A 212 4.04 1.42 12.80
C ALA A 212 5.32 0.72 12.30
N LEU A 213 5.48 0.60 10.98
CA LEU A 213 6.68 0.01 10.38
C LEU A 213 7.91 0.91 10.55
N ALA A 214 7.78 2.22 10.39
CA ALA A 214 8.84 3.19 10.65
C ALA A 214 9.23 3.22 12.14
N GLY A 215 8.27 3.08 13.04
CA GLY A 215 8.50 2.94 14.48
C GLY A 215 9.28 1.66 14.82
N MET A 216 8.96 0.55 14.16
CA MET A 216 9.67 -0.72 14.33
C MET A 216 11.09 -0.67 13.71
N ALA A 217 11.25 -0.06 12.54
CA ALA A 217 12.56 0.18 11.93
C ALA A 217 13.44 1.09 12.80
N GLY A 218 12.88 2.17 13.36
CA GLY A 218 13.57 3.04 14.30
C GLY A 218 13.96 2.34 15.61
N ALA A 219 13.12 1.43 16.11
CA ALA A 219 13.44 0.59 17.27
C ALA A 219 14.57 -0.41 16.97
N MET A 220 14.59 -1.00 15.77
CA MET A 220 15.64 -1.93 15.32
C MET A 220 16.97 -1.23 15.04
N SER A 221 16.95 0.00 14.50
CA SER A 221 18.15 0.82 14.34
C SER A 221 18.75 1.25 15.69
N LYS A 222 17.93 1.50 16.71
CA LYS A 222 18.41 1.76 18.08
C LYS A 222 19.01 0.53 18.78
N ALA A 223 18.66 -0.69 18.34
CA ALA A 223 19.19 -1.94 18.88
C ALA A 223 20.54 -2.39 18.26
N GLY A 224 21.18 -1.54 17.44
CA GLY A 224 22.55 -1.78 16.95
C GLY A 224 22.69 -2.86 15.88
N LYS A 225 21.60 -3.36 15.31
CA LYS A 225 21.59 -4.37 14.22
C LYS A 225 21.26 -3.81 12.83
N GLY A 226 21.42 -2.51 12.60
CA GLY A 226 21.12 -1.87 11.32
C GLY A 226 22.37 -1.29 10.67
N GLY A 227 22.86 -1.92 9.61
CA GLY A 227 23.81 -1.32 8.68
C GLY A 227 23.21 -0.06 8.04
N LYS A 228 24.08 0.89 7.67
CA LYS A 228 23.71 2.07 6.89
C LYS A 228 23.03 1.60 5.59
N ASP A 229 22.03 2.35 5.16
CA ASP A 229 21.17 2.12 3.99
C ASP A 229 19.97 1.21 4.23
N GLY A 230 18.86 1.80 4.71
CA GLY A 230 17.53 1.18 4.79
C GLY A 230 16.87 0.85 3.45
N ALA A 231 17.66 0.67 2.38
CA ALA A 231 17.21 0.19 1.07
C ALA A 231 17.37 -1.35 0.94
N ASP A 232 18.31 -1.96 1.67
CA ASP A 232 18.64 -3.39 1.58
C ASP A 232 18.62 -4.07 2.96
N LEU A 233 17.47 -4.07 3.62
CA LEU A 233 17.25 -5.00 4.73
C LEU A 233 16.99 -6.42 4.16
N PRO A 234 17.75 -7.45 4.57
CA PRO A 234 17.41 -8.84 4.30
C PRO A 234 16.02 -9.11 4.88
N GLY A 235 15.04 -9.39 4.02
CA GLY A 235 13.65 -9.58 4.42
C GLY A 235 12.76 -8.34 4.33
N ASN A 236 13.11 -7.32 3.53
CA ASN A 236 12.15 -6.27 3.16
C ASN A 236 10.92 -6.92 2.49
N PRO A 237 9.73 -6.93 3.13
CA PRO A 237 8.55 -7.59 2.56
C PRO A 237 7.99 -6.84 1.34
N PHE A 238 8.54 -5.67 1.00
CA PHE A 238 8.08 -4.83 -0.10
C PHE A 238 8.88 -4.99 -1.40
N GLY A 239 9.94 -5.81 -1.41
CA GLY A 239 10.84 -5.89 -2.56
C GLY A 239 11.57 -4.56 -2.83
N PRO A 240 12.36 -4.48 -3.92
CA PRO A 240 13.01 -3.24 -4.32
C PRO A 240 11.97 -2.19 -4.78
N PHE A 241 11.94 -1.03 -4.12
CA PHE A 241 11.14 0.13 -4.50
C PHE A 241 12.02 1.09 -5.31
N GLU A 242 12.06 0.89 -6.63
CA GLU A 242 12.93 1.66 -7.51
C GLU A 242 12.27 1.84 -8.88
N GLY A 243 12.36 3.03 -9.46
CA GLY A 243 11.92 3.20 -10.82
C GLY A 243 12.20 4.56 -11.38
N THR A 244 11.68 4.80 -12.58
CA THR A 244 11.74 6.09 -13.24
C THR A 244 10.34 6.53 -13.61
N PHE A 245 10.01 7.79 -13.33
CA PHE A 245 8.84 8.45 -13.89
C PHE A 245 9.27 9.58 -14.81
N THR A 246 8.70 9.60 -16.00
CA THR A 246 9.00 10.63 -17.01
C THR A 246 7.72 11.33 -17.45
N LEU A 247 7.71 12.66 -17.41
CA LEU A 247 6.69 13.49 -18.03
C LEU A 247 7.28 14.14 -19.29
N THR A 248 6.66 13.95 -20.44
CA THR A 248 6.96 14.67 -21.68
C THR A 248 5.76 15.54 -22.04
N THR A 249 6.00 16.80 -22.40
CA THR A 249 4.90 17.71 -22.76
C THR A 249 5.35 18.80 -23.74
N ASP A 250 4.42 19.27 -24.57
CA ASP A 250 4.52 20.52 -25.34
C ASP A 250 3.63 21.64 -24.74
N GLY A 251 3.01 21.40 -23.58
CA GLY A 251 2.37 22.40 -22.74
C GLY A 251 3.40 23.19 -21.93
N ALA A 252 2.98 24.33 -21.37
CA ALA A 252 3.86 25.15 -20.55
C ALA A 252 4.00 24.56 -19.14
N ILE A 253 5.20 24.16 -18.73
CA ILE A 253 5.48 23.70 -17.37
C ILE A 253 5.49 24.91 -16.44
N ILE A 254 4.53 24.95 -15.51
CA ILE A 254 4.34 26.05 -14.56
C ILE A 254 5.09 25.79 -13.25
N ALA A 255 5.07 24.54 -12.78
CA ALA A 255 5.79 24.11 -11.59
C ALA A 255 6.15 22.63 -11.69
N ASN A 256 7.24 22.23 -11.05
CA ASN A 256 7.65 20.83 -10.88
C ASN A 256 8.62 20.72 -9.70
N ASN A 257 8.93 19.49 -9.29
CA ASN A 257 9.93 19.20 -8.26
C ASN A 257 11.08 18.31 -8.77
N THR A 258 11.49 18.45 -10.04
CA THR A 258 12.75 17.82 -10.48
C THR A 258 13.94 18.65 -10.01
N ASP A 259 15.05 17.99 -9.70
CA ASP A 259 16.31 18.68 -9.35
C ASP A 259 16.91 19.38 -10.58
N GLU A 260 16.89 18.70 -11.73
CA GLU A 260 17.50 19.16 -12.99
C GLU A 260 16.59 20.08 -13.82
N GLY A 261 15.35 20.33 -13.39
CA GLY A 261 14.35 21.04 -14.19
C GLY A 261 13.97 20.32 -15.50
N PRO A 262 13.33 21.02 -16.45
CA PRO A 262 12.98 20.48 -17.77
C PRO A 262 14.22 20.30 -18.66
N GLN A 263 14.37 19.11 -19.23
CA GLN A 263 15.43 18.76 -20.19
C GLN A 263 14.88 18.69 -21.61
N PRO A 264 15.70 18.89 -22.65
CA PRO A 264 15.26 18.71 -24.04
C PRO A 264 14.85 17.26 -24.31
N GLY A 265 13.66 17.06 -24.88
CA GLY A 265 13.17 15.76 -25.35
C GLY A 265 12.77 15.80 -26.82
N THR A 266 12.65 14.63 -27.45
CA THR A 266 12.37 14.50 -28.90
C THR A 266 11.03 15.08 -29.34
N THR A 267 10.06 15.13 -28.42
CA THR A 267 8.69 15.60 -28.70
C THR A 267 8.26 16.75 -27.77
N GLY A 268 9.22 17.39 -27.12
CA GLY A 268 8.98 18.48 -26.16
C GLY A 268 9.86 18.34 -24.90
N PRO A 269 9.88 19.37 -24.02
CA PRO A 269 10.54 19.28 -22.73
C PRO A 269 10.13 18.04 -21.94
N MET A 270 11.11 17.49 -21.23
CA MET A 270 10.99 16.27 -20.45
C MET A 270 11.40 16.52 -19.00
N LEU A 271 10.56 16.08 -18.07
CA LEU A 271 10.86 16.01 -16.64
C LEU A 271 11.07 14.54 -16.29
N THR A 272 12.17 14.23 -15.59
CA THR A 272 12.49 12.85 -15.19
C THR A 272 12.76 12.81 -13.70
N TRP A 273 12.11 11.88 -13.01
CA TRP A 273 12.32 11.60 -11.59
C TRP A 273 12.84 10.18 -11.42
N ALA A 274 13.94 10.05 -10.67
CA ALA A 274 14.31 8.78 -10.07
C ALA A 274 13.42 8.53 -8.85
N VAL A 275 12.66 7.44 -8.89
CA VAL A 275 11.76 7.00 -7.82
C VAL A 275 12.50 6.03 -6.94
N ASN A 276 12.66 6.38 -5.67
CA ASN A 276 13.32 5.55 -4.66
C ASN A 276 12.85 6.01 -3.26
N PRO A 277 13.22 5.30 -2.17
CA PRO A 277 12.75 5.65 -0.83
C PRO A 277 13.22 7.00 -0.28
N ARG A 278 14.22 7.63 -0.90
CA ARG A 278 14.85 8.88 -0.43
C ARG A 278 14.21 10.11 -1.06
N ASN A 279 13.63 9.97 -2.25
CA ASN A 279 13.11 11.09 -3.03
C ASN A 279 11.63 11.37 -2.72
N PRO A 280 11.20 12.65 -2.77
CA PRO A 280 9.78 12.98 -2.66
C PRO A 280 9.00 12.48 -3.87
N ALA A 281 7.67 12.36 -3.72
CA ALA A 281 6.78 11.99 -4.81
C ALA A 281 6.90 12.99 -5.99
N PRO A 282 6.98 12.53 -7.24
CA PRO A 282 6.93 13.40 -8.42
C PRO A 282 5.68 14.27 -8.44
N THR A 283 5.86 15.57 -8.72
CA THR A 283 4.77 16.52 -8.92
C THR A 283 5.07 17.47 -10.07
N ALA A 284 4.05 17.82 -10.84
CA ALA A 284 4.13 18.84 -11.86
C ALA A 284 2.79 19.56 -12.05
N LEU A 285 2.87 20.80 -12.55
CA LEU A 285 1.72 21.58 -13.01
C LEU A 285 2.01 22.04 -14.44
N VAL A 286 1.19 21.61 -15.38
CA VAL A 286 1.33 21.93 -16.80
C VAL A 286 0.11 22.73 -17.25
N ARG A 287 0.33 23.80 -18.01
CA ARG A 287 -0.74 24.54 -18.68
C ARG A 287 -0.91 24.02 -20.11
N LEU A 288 -2.15 23.63 -20.42
CA LEU A 288 -2.55 23.23 -21.77
C LEU A 288 -2.68 24.46 -22.68
N GLY A 289 -2.65 24.22 -23.98
CA GLY A 289 -2.99 25.23 -24.97
C GLY A 289 -4.51 25.42 -25.01
N ASN A 290 -4.94 26.68 -25.15
CA ASN A 290 -6.34 27.00 -25.45
C ASN A 290 -6.79 26.34 -26.76
#